data_AF-A0A6L4WXE9-F1
#
_entry.id   AF-A0A6L4WXE9-F1
#
_cell.length_a   1.000
_cell.length_b   1.000
_cell.length_c   1.000
_cell.angle_alpha   90.00
_cell.angle_beta   90.00
_cell.angle_gamma   90.00
#
_symmetry.space_group_name_H-M   'P 1'
#
loop_
_entity.id
_entity.type
_entity.pdbx_description
1 polymer ?
#
loop_
_entity_poly.entity_id
_entity_poly.type
_entity_poly.pdbx_seq_one_letter_code
_entity_poly.pdbx_strand_id
1 'polypeptide(L)'
;MTDLRIVKTRKAIREAFLRLRASGVPASKVKVKDICDLALVNPSTFYKHYLDVYDLNDKLEDETIDAMLEHYPAKDKILSDPLAFLNGWRPAVDSQIDDLRILFGDRPEVMFRKIESMLVERYSAHAANEHERIAAVFSIAGALHSLGLLKLEGGQSDDEIIAAVAENLNAIAARIPGGR
;
A
#
# COMPACT_ATOMS: atom_id res chain seq x y z
N MET A 1 7.41 -26.56 2.66
CA MET A 1 6.31 -26.72 3.64
C MET A 1 6.52 -25.68 4.73
N THR A 2 5.72 -24.62 4.76
CA THR A 2 5.86 -23.53 5.75
C THR A 2 5.49 -24.07 7.14
N ASP A 3 6.32 -23.82 8.15
CA ASP A 3 6.04 -24.28 9.51
C ASP A 3 4.79 -23.57 10.05
N LEU A 4 3.71 -24.31 10.25
CA LEU A 4 2.42 -23.83 10.78
C LEU A 4 2.58 -23.08 12.10
N ARG A 5 3.62 -23.39 12.90
CA ARG A 5 3.92 -22.67 14.15
C ARG A 5 4.38 -21.24 13.86
N ILE A 6 5.19 -21.03 12.83
CA ILE A 6 5.64 -19.68 12.43
C ILE A 6 4.43 -18.85 12.01
N VAL A 7 3.54 -19.42 11.20
CA VAL A 7 2.32 -18.72 10.73
C VAL A 7 1.43 -18.32 11.90
N LYS A 8 1.14 -19.24 12.82
CA LYS A 8 0.33 -18.96 14.01
C LYS A 8 0.94 -17.89 14.91
N THR A 9 2.25 -17.96 15.15
CA THR A 9 2.98 -16.98 15.95
C THR A 9 2.94 -15.60 15.33
N ARG A 10 3.25 -15.47 14.01
CA ARG A 10 3.19 -14.17 13.32
C ARG A 10 1.80 -13.57 13.35
N LYS A 11 0.76 -14.40 13.14
CA LYS A 11 -0.63 -13.98 13.23
C LYS A 11 -0.99 -13.46 14.62
N ALA A 12 -0.64 -14.18 15.69
CA ALA A 12 -0.90 -13.73 17.06
C ALA A 12 -0.18 -12.41 17.39
N ILE A 13 1.07 -12.26 16.96
CA ILE A 13 1.83 -11.01 17.12
C ILE A 13 1.16 -9.85 16.35
N ARG A 14 0.75 -10.08 15.09
CA ARG A 14 0.03 -9.09 14.28
C ARG A 14 -1.25 -8.62 14.97
N GLU A 15 -2.10 -9.55 15.40
CA GLU A 15 -3.37 -9.24 16.07
C GLU A 15 -3.15 -8.46 17.39
N ALA A 16 -2.16 -8.86 18.19
CA ALA A 16 -1.80 -8.15 19.41
C ALA A 16 -1.31 -6.71 19.13
N PHE A 17 -0.45 -6.54 18.13
CA PHE A 17 0.07 -5.24 17.75
C PHE A 17 -1.03 -4.31 17.20
N LEU A 18 -1.86 -4.78 16.27
CA LEU A 18 -2.96 -4.02 15.71
C LEU A 18 -3.96 -3.61 16.81
N ARG A 19 -4.24 -4.49 17.78
CA ARG A 19 -5.10 -4.17 18.92
C ARG A 19 -4.53 -3.05 19.80
N LEU A 20 -3.22 -3.06 20.06
CA LEU A 20 -2.56 -1.97 20.79
C LEU A 20 -2.63 -0.66 20.02
N ARG A 21 -2.34 -0.68 18.72
CA ARG A 21 -2.40 0.51 17.85
C ARG A 21 -3.82 1.07 17.76
N ALA A 22 -4.83 0.21 17.57
CA ALA A 22 -6.24 0.59 17.52
C ALA A 22 -6.75 1.23 18.81
N SER A 23 -6.13 0.93 19.96
CA SER A 23 -6.45 1.59 21.24
C SER A 23 -5.89 3.02 21.37
N GLY A 24 -5.20 3.52 20.33
CA GLY A 24 -4.63 4.87 20.28
C GLY A 24 -3.16 4.94 20.72
N VAL A 25 -2.50 3.81 20.97
CA VAL A 25 -1.08 3.81 21.34
C VAL A 25 -0.24 4.05 20.07
N PRO A 26 0.58 5.12 20.03
CA PRO A 26 1.51 5.34 18.91
C PRO A 26 2.54 4.21 18.84
N ALA A 27 2.99 3.82 17.64
CA ALA A 27 3.96 2.73 17.47
C ALA A 27 5.23 2.93 18.31
N SER A 28 5.68 4.19 18.45
CA SER A 28 6.83 4.59 19.27
C SER A 28 6.67 4.34 20.77
N LYS A 29 5.45 4.13 21.26
CA LYS A 29 5.14 3.82 22.67
C LYS A 29 4.78 2.36 22.90
N VAL A 30 4.56 1.58 21.85
CA VAL A 30 4.31 0.15 21.97
C VAL A 30 5.59 -0.55 22.42
N LYS A 31 5.48 -1.46 23.39
CA LYS A 31 6.61 -2.26 23.88
C LYS A 31 6.49 -3.71 23.44
N VAL A 32 7.62 -4.34 23.15
CA VAL A 32 7.69 -5.79 22.83
C VAL A 32 7.01 -6.63 23.91
N LYS A 33 7.19 -6.27 25.19
CA LYS A 33 6.55 -6.95 26.32
C LYS A 33 5.02 -6.95 26.20
N ASP A 34 4.42 -5.79 25.93
CA ASP A 34 2.95 -5.65 25.85
C ASP A 34 2.38 -6.48 24.70
N ILE A 35 3.10 -6.52 23.56
CA ILE A 35 2.75 -7.38 22.42
C ILE A 35 2.83 -8.87 22.82
N CYS A 36 3.93 -9.27 23.44
CA CYS A 36 4.18 -10.67 23.84
C CYS A 36 3.14 -11.16 24.86
N ASP A 37 2.80 -10.31 25.85
CA ASP A 37 1.81 -10.61 26.88
C ASP A 37 0.42 -10.79 26.27
N LEU A 38 0.03 -9.94 25.30
CA LEU A 38 -1.25 -10.06 24.57
C LEU A 38 -1.28 -11.24 23.59
N ALA A 39 -0.18 -11.50 22.89
CA ALA A 39 -0.07 -12.58 21.91
C ALA A 39 0.12 -13.97 22.56
N LEU A 40 0.38 -14.02 23.88
CA LEU A 40 0.79 -15.23 24.60
C LEU A 40 2.04 -15.88 23.98
N VAL A 41 3.01 -15.04 23.60
CA VAL A 41 4.26 -15.45 22.93
C VAL A 41 5.45 -15.09 23.81
N ASN A 42 6.44 -15.98 23.90
CA ASN A 42 7.68 -15.67 24.62
C ASN A 42 8.50 -14.59 23.88
N PRO A 43 9.10 -13.60 24.57
CA PRO A 43 9.93 -12.57 23.93
C PRO A 43 11.04 -13.13 23.01
N SER A 44 11.70 -14.23 23.40
CA SER A 44 12.70 -14.89 22.54
C SER A 44 12.13 -15.40 21.21
N THR A 45 10.81 -15.66 21.15
CA THR A 45 10.12 -16.03 19.92
C THR A 45 9.76 -14.81 19.09
N PHE A 46 9.39 -13.68 19.71
CA PHE A 46 9.23 -12.40 19.00
C PHE A 46 10.51 -12.04 18.24
N TYR A 47 11.66 -12.09 18.93
CA TYR A 47 12.95 -11.72 18.35
C TYR A 47 13.48 -12.68 17.26
N LYS A 48 12.82 -13.83 17.05
CA LYS A 48 13.10 -14.69 15.88
C LYS A 48 12.46 -14.18 14.58
N HIS A 49 11.47 -13.29 14.69
CA HIS A 49 10.69 -12.80 13.56
C HIS A 49 10.89 -11.30 13.33
N TYR A 50 11.10 -10.55 14.42
CA TYR A 50 11.17 -9.09 14.39
C TYR A 50 12.35 -8.60 15.23
N LEU A 51 13.07 -7.60 14.71
CA LEU A 51 14.20 -7.00 15.43
C LEU A 51 13.71 -6.19 16.64
N ASP A 52 12.67 -5.41 16.43
CA ASP A 52 12.00 -4.60 17.42
C ASP A 52 10.56 -4.27 16.98
N VAL A 53 9.93 -3.29 17.65
CA VAL A 53 8.57 -2.84 17.35
C VAL A 53 8.50 -2.07 16.03
N TYR A 54 9.58 -1.38 15.63
CA TYR A 54 9.61 -0.63 14.38
C TYR A 54 9.73 -1.57 13.18
N ASP A 55 10.59 -2.59 13.26
CA ASP A 55 10.68 -3.65 12.24
C ASP A 55 9.36 -4.43 12.11
N LEU A 56 8.68 -4.72 13.23
CA LEU A 56 7.33 -5.29 13.18
C LEU A 56 6.36 -4.35 12.45
N ASN A 57 6.32 -3.08 12.84
CA ASN A 57 5.40 -2.11 12.24
C ASN A 57 5.65 -1.96 10.73
N ASP A 58 6.91 -1.83 10.32
CA ASP A 58 7.32 -1.69 8.91
C ASP A 58 6.92 -2.90 8.08
N LYS A 59 7.15 -4.12 8.59
CA LYS A 59 6.70 -5.36 7.93
C LYS A 59 5.18 -5.46 7.84
N LEU A 60 4.45 -5.07 8.88
CA LEU A 60 2.98 -5.10 8.85
C LEU A 60 2.41 -4.07 7.88
N GLU A 61 3.04 -2.89 7.77
CA GLU A 61 2.74 -1.89 6.76
C GLU A 61 2.89 -2.46 5.35
N ASP A 62 4.04 -3.07 5.05
CA ASP A 62 4.32 -3.66 3.74
C ASP A 62 3.36 -4.82 3.42
N GLU A 63 3.16 -5.76 4.36
CA GLU A 63 2.21 -6.87 4.22
C GLU A 63 0.78 -6.38 3.94
N THR A 64 0.36 -5.29 4.57
CA THR A 64 -0.99 -4.74 4.40
C THR A 64 -1.13 -4.06 3.04
N ILE A 65 -0.10 -3.35 2.57
CA ILE A 65 -0.09 -2.78 1.22
C ILE A 65 -0.04 -3.89 0.16
N ASP A 66 0.76 -4.94 0.36
CA ASP A 66 0.79 -6.09 -0.54
C ASP A 66 -0.59 -6.75 -0.65
N ALA A 67 -1.26 -7.01 0.49
CA ALA A 67 -2.61 -7.55 0.50
C ALA A 67 -3.61 -6.62 -0.22
N MET A 68 -3.47 -5.29 -0.08
CA MET A 68 -4.27 -4.31 -0.81
C MET A 68 -4.03 -4.40 -2.32
N LEU A 69 -2.77 -4.48 -2.76
CA LEU A 69 -2.37 -4.59 -4.17
C LEU A 69 -2.78 -5.93 -4.80
N GLU A 70 -2.80 -7.02 -4.02
CA GLU A 70 -3.33 -8.31 -4.47
C GLU A 70 -4.81 -8.20 -4.88
N HIS A 71 -5.60 -7.43 -4.12
CA HIS A 71 -7.00 -7.16 -4.40
C HIS A 71 -7.24 -6.01 -5.39
N TYR A 72 -6.19 -5.31 -5.85
CA TYR A 72 -6.32 -4.20 -6.78
C TYR A 72 -6.54 -4.71 -8.23
N PRO A 73 -7.77 -4.63 -8.77
CA PRO A 73 -8.01 -4.97 -10.17
C PRO A 73 -7.31 -3.97 -11.09
N ALA A 74 -6.81 -4.44 -12.23
CA ALA A 74 -6.18 -3.58 -13.22
C ALA A 74 -4.96 -2.76 -12.71
N LYS A 75 -4.35 -3.15 -11.58
CA LYS A 75 -3.14 -2.50 -11.04
C LYS A 75 -1.99 -2.39 -12.03
N ASP A 76 -1.95 -3.24 -13.05
CA ASP A 76 -0.92 -3.30 -14.11
C ASP A 76 -1.37 -2.62 -15.43
N LYS A 77 -2.50 -1.90 -15.43
CA LYS A 77 -3.09 -1.29 -16.63
C LYS A 77 -2.98 0.24 -16.72
N ILE A 78 -2.16 0.91 -15.90
CA ILE A 78 -2.10 2.37 -15.87
C ILE A 78 -1.77 3.01 -17.23
N LEU A 79 -1.04 2.30 -18.10
CA LEU A 79 -0.72 2.76 -19.45
C LEU A 79 -1.68 2.22 -20.52
N SER A 80 -2.21 1.01 -20.36
CA SER A 80 -3.05 0.35 -21.39
C SER A 80 -4.56 0.58 -21.22
N ASP A 81 -5.00 0.79 -19.98
CA ASP A 81 -6.38 1.12 -19.63
C ASP A 81 -6.37 1.98 -18.34
N PRO A 82 -6.01 3.27 -18.46
CA PRO A 82 -5.84 4.15 -17.30
C PRO A 82 -7.12 4.29 -16.47
N LEU A 83 -8.28 4.28 -17.13
CA LEU A 83 -9.56 4.39 -16.43
C LEU A 83 -9.84 3.17 -15.56
N ALA A 84 -9.56 1.95 -16.06
CA ALA A 84 -9.70 0.74 -15.24
C ALA A 84 -8.72 0.73 -14.06
N PHE A 85 -7.49 1.21 -14.24
CA PHE A 85 -6.55 1.42 -13.13
C PHE A 85 -7.17 2.36 -12.08
N LEU A 86 -7.57 3.57 -12.47
CA LEU A 86 -8.13 4.57 -11.54
C LEU A 86 -9.37 4.05 -10.80
N ASN A 87 -10.28 3.38 -11.49
CA ASN A 87 -11.49 2.81 -10.89
C ASN A 87 -11.20 1.65 -9.93
N GLY A 88 -10.09 0.93 -10.11
CA GLY A 88 -9.69 -0.16 -9.21
C GLY A 88 -9.08 0.33 -7.89
N TRP A 89 -8.63 1.59 -7.83
CA TRP A 89 -7.93 2.14 -6.67
C TRP A 89 -8.78 2.13 -5.40
N ARG A 90 -10.01 2.66 -5.47
CA ARG A 90 -10.88 2.78 -4.29
C ARG A 90 -11.26 1.40 -3.71
N PRO A 91 -11.72 0.43 -4.51
CA PRO A 91 -11.94 -0.94 -4.02
C PRO A 91 -10.69 -1.57 -3.41
N ALA A 92 -9.50 -1.34 -3.98
CA ALA A 92 -8.25 -1.85 -3.44
C ALA A 92 -8.00 -1.30 -2.03
N VAL A 93 -8.03 0.02 -1.87
CA VAL A 93 -7.83 0.68 -0.57
C VAL A 93 -8.90 0.23 0.44
N ASP A 94 -10.16 0.17 0.02
CA ASP A 94 -11.28 -0.24 0.88
C ASP A 94 -11.14 -1.69 1.36
N SER A 95 -10.43 -2.56 0.63
CA SER A 95 -10.20 -3.96 1.02
C SER A 95 -9.34 -4.12 2.28
N GLN A 96 -8.50 -3.13 2.61
CA GLN A 96 -7.59 -3.15 3.77
C GLN A 96 -7.72 -1.87 4.62
N ILE A 97 -8.80 -1.10 4.48
CA ILE A 97 -8.90 0.26 5.03
C ILE A 97 -8.69 0.33 6.54
N ASP A 98 -9.17 -0.64 7.30
CA ASP A 98 -9.04 -0.64 8.76
C ASP A 98 -7.58 -0.79 9.20
N ASP A 99 -6.87 -1.78 8.66
CA ASP A 99 -5.45 -2.01 8.96
C ASP A 99 -4.59 -0.85 8.45
N LEU A 100 -4.87 -0.33 7.26
CA LEU A 100 -4.20 0.86 6.71
C LEU A 100 -4.36 2.06 7.65
N ARG A 101 -5.56 2.30 8.17
CA ARG A 101 -5.81 3.39 9.12
C ARG A 101 -5.12 3.17 10.46
N ILE A 102 -5.05 1.94 10.95
CA ILE A 102 -4.39 1.60 12.22
C ILE A 102 -2.87 1.80 12.11
N LEU A 103 -2.27 1.35 11.00
CA LEU A 103 -0.82 1.36 10.82
C LEU A 103 -0.30 2.75 10.43
N PHE A 104 -1.01 3.45 9.53
CA PHE A 104 -0.57 4.70 8.92
C PHE A 104 -1.37 5.94 9.36
N GLY A 105 -2.31 5.84 10.31
CA GLY A 105 -3.28 6.90 10.59
C GLY A 105 -2.71 8.29 10.88
N ASP A 106 -1.48 8.38 11.39
CA ASP A 106 -0.75 9.63 11.65
C ASP A 106 0.25 10.01 10.55
N ARG A 107 0.45 9.15 9.55
CA ARG A 107 1.47 9.27 8.49
C ARG A 107 0.93 8.81 7.12
N PRO A 108 -0.18 9.38 6.61
CA PRO A 108 -0.72 9.00 5.30
C PRO A 108 0.29 9.19 4.17
N GLU A 109 1.21 10.16 4.26
CA GLU A 109 2.28 10.39 3.29
C GLU A 109 3.28 9.23 3.21
N VAL A 110 3.50 8.50 4.31
CA VAL A 110 4.35 7.30 4.28
C VAL A 110 3.64 6.16 3.57
N MET A 111 2.33 6.00 3.81
CA MET A 111 1.49 5.02 3.10
C MET A 111 1.53 5.24 1.59
N PHE A 112 1.26 6.46 1.13
CA PHE A 112 1.27 6.79 -0.30
C PHE A 112 2.62 6.53 -0.94
N ARG A 113 3.72 6.93 -0.29
CA ARG A 113 5.08 6.71 -0.77
C ARG A 113 5.41 5.23 -0.91
N LYS A 114 5.02 4.40 0.06
CA LYS A 114 5.22 2.94 -0.01
C LYS A 114 4.43 2.33 -1.16
N ILE A 115 3.14 2.68 -1.28
CA ILE A 115 2.28 2.20 -2.37
C ILE A 115 2.86 2.61 -3.74
N GLU A 116 3.28 3.86 -3.89
CA GLU A 116 3.92 4.37 -5.10
C GLU A 116 5.18 3.56 -5.43
N SER A 117 6.08 3.38 -4.46
CA SER A 117 7.32 2.62 -4.63
C SER A 117 7.05 1.19 -5.09
N MET A 118 6.08 0.50 -4.46
CA MET A 118 5.75 -0.89 -4.77
C MET A 118 5.09 -1.04 -6.14
N LEU A 119 4.24 -0.09 -6.54
CA LEU A 119 3.68 -0.06 -7.89
C LEU A 119 4.77 0.23 -8.93
N VAL A 120 5.61 1.24 -8.71
CA VAL A 120 6.70 1.60 -9.61
C VAL A 120 7.68 0.46 -9.82
N GLU A 121 8.08 -0.23 -8.75
CA GLU A 121 8.97 -1.39 -8.83
C GLU A 121 8.35 -2.50 -9.68
N ARG A 122 7.07 -2.82 -9.43
CA ARG A 122 6.32 -3.82 -10.19
C ARG A 122 6.25 -3.49 -11.69
N TYR A 123 5.90 -2.26 -12.05
CA TYR A 123 5.86 -1.85 -13.47
C TYR A 123 7.25 -1.83 -14.10
N SER A 124 8.24 -1.29 -13.39
CA SER A 124 9.61 -1.19 -13.89
C SER A 124 10.23 -2.56 -14.17
N ALA A 125 9.86 -3.59 -13.38
CA ALA A 125 10.30 -4.97 -13.59
C ALA A 125 9.75 -5.60 -14.89
N HIS A 126 8.67 -5.06 -15.47
CA HIS A 126 8.00 -5.60 -16.65
C HIS A 126 7.99 -4.65 -17.86
N ALA A 127 8.56 -3.46 -17.73
CA ALA A 127 8.61 -2.47 -18.81
C ALA A 127 9.43 -2.99 -20.00
N ALA A 128 8.89 -2.86 -21.22
CA ALA A 128 9.57 -3.32 -22.43
C ALA A 128 10.78 -2.44 -22.80
N ASN A 129 10.76 -1.16 -22.40
CA ASN A 129 11.82 -0.20 -22.67
C ASN A 129 11.79 0.98 -21.67
N GLU A 130 12.81 1.84 -21.78
CA GLU A 130 12.97 3.00 -20.92
C GLU A 130 11.83 4.03 -21.04
N HIS A 131 11.27 4.21 -22.24
CA HIS A 131 10.16 5.13 -22.45
C HIS A 131 8.90 4.67 -21.70
N GLU A 132 8.59 3.37 -21.77
CA GLU A 132 7.47 2.77 -21.03
C GLU A 132 7.71 2.84 -19.52
N ARG A 133 8.93 2.54 -19.06
CA ARG A 133 9.29 2.65 -17.64
C ARG A 133 9.07 4.07 -17.11
N ILE A 134 9.61 5.08 -17.80
CA ILE A 134 9.46 6.48 -17.42
C ILE A 134 7.98 6.89 -17.46
N ALA A 135 7.25 6.51 -18.51
CA ALA A 135 5.83 6.80 -18.62
C ALA A 135 5.03 6.21 -17.45
N ALA A 136 5.31 4.97 -17.05
CA ALA A 136 4.68 4.33 -15.91
C ALA A 136 4.97 5.08 -14.60
N VAL A 137 6.23 5.46 -14.35
CA VAL A 137 6.63 6.22 -13.14
C VAL A 137 5.86 7.54 -13.05
N PHE A 138 5.87 8.34 -14.11
CA PHE A 138 5.14 9.62 -14.15
C PHE A 138 3.63 9.41 -13.98
N SER A 139 3.08 8.38 -14.62
CA SER A 139 1.65 8.06 -14.55
C SER A 139 1.23 7.66 -13.13
N ILE A 140 1.99 6.78 -12.47
CA ILE A 140 1.70 6.29 -11.12
C ILE A 140 1.77 7.45 -10.12
N ALA A 141 2.86 8.22 -10.15
CA ALA A 141 3.05 9.36 -9.26
C ALA A 141 1.93 10.40 -9.46
N GLY A 142 1.63 10.77 -10.71
CA GLY A 142 0.56 11.72 -11.04
C GLY A 142 -0.82 11.24 -10.62
N ALA A 143 -1.15 9.97 -10.88
CA ALA A 143 -2.44 9.38 -10.52
C ALA A 143 -2.61 9.31 -8.99
N LEU A 144 -1.63 8.77 -8.26
CA LEU A 144 -1.72 8.64 -6.80
C LEU A 144 -1.76 10.00 -6.11
N HIS A 145 -0.96 10.96 -6.57
CA HIS A 145 -0.98 12.32 -6.03
C HIS A 145 -2.35 12.98 -6.27
N SER A 146 -2.88 12.85 -7.48
CA SER A 146 -4.21 13.38 -7.82
C SER A 146 -5.29 12.74 -6.96
N LEU A 147 -5.37 11.40 -6.91
CA LEU A 147 -6.32 10.66 -6.09
C LEU A 147 -6.18 10.93 -4.58
N GLY A 148 -4.97 11.28 -4.12
CA GLY A 148 -4.69 11.67 -2.73
C GLY A 148 -5.09 13.11 -2.38
N LEU A 149 -5.00 14.04 -3.33
CA LEU A 149 -5.31 15.48 -3.13
C LEU A 149 -6.81 15.74 -2.90
N LEU A 150 -7.71 14.88 -3.37
CA LEU A 150 -9.12 15.26 -3.54
C LEU A 150 -10.01 15.02 -2.33
N LYS A 151 -9.44 14.42 -1.29
CA LYS A 151 -10.07 14.46 0.03
C LYS A 151 -9.83 15.78 0.77
N LEU A 152 -8.94 16.66 0.29
CA LEU A 152 -8.56 17.89 0.99
C LEU A 152 -9.18 19.17 0.42
N GLU A 153 -9.57 19.20 -0.86
CA GLU A 153 -9.99 20.46 -1.51
C GLU A 153 -11.49 20.61 -1.77
N GLY A 154 -12.33 19.66 -1.33
CA GLY A 154 -13.79 19.83 -1.19
C GLY A 154 -14.45 20.66 -2.30
N GLY A 155 -14.47 20.16 -3.53
CA GLY A 155 -15.04 20.92 -4.65
C GLY A 155 -15.32 20.15 -5.94
N GLN A 156 -14.69 18.99 -6.16
CA GLN A 156 -14.89 18.16 -7.36
C GLN A 156 -15.36 16.76 -6.95
N SER A 157 -16.23 16.16 -7.75
CA SER A 157 -16.67 14.77 -7.54
C SER A 157 -15.56 13.80 -7.95
N ASP A 158 -15.43 12.65 -7.26
CA ASP A 158 -14.43 11.60 -7.56
C ASP A 158 -14.39 11.27 -9.07
N ASP A 159 -15.53 11.29 -9.76
CA ASP A 159 -15.66 11.02 -11.19
C ASP A 159 -15.00 12.07 -12.10
N GLU A 160 -15.13 13.37 -11.77
CA GLU A 160 -14.53 14.46 -12.56
C GLU A 160 -13.00 14.39 -12.52
N ILE A 161 -12.45 14.05 -11.36
CA ILE A 161 -11.02 13.82 -11.23
C ILE A 161 -10.61 12.63 -12.05
N ILE A 162 -11.28 11.50 -11.84
CA ILE A 162 -10.90 10.25 -12.52
C ILE A 162 -10.90 10.50 -14.04
N ALA A 163 -11.87 11.24 -14.57
CA ALA A 163 -11.90 11.63 -15.97
C ALA A 163 -10.69 12.50 -16.37
N ALA A 164 -10.38 13.56 -15.62
CA ALA A 164 -9.26 14.45 -15.91
C ALA A 164 -7.90 13.75 -15.82
N VAL A 165 -7.71 12.89 -14.83
CA VAL A 165 -6.50 12.08 -14.68
C VAL A 165 -6.41 11.08 -15.84
N ALA A 166 -7.50 10.37 -16.17
CA ALA A 166 -7.52 9.42 -17.28
C ALA A 166 -7.16 10.08 -18.62
N GLU A 167 -7.66 11.29 -18.90
CA GLU A 167 -7.30 12.04 -20.11
C GLU A 167 -5.79 12.29 -20.20
N ASN A 168 -5.18 12.77 -19.10
CA ASN A 168 -3.75 13.02 -19.04
C ASN A 168 -2.93 11.73 -19.19
N LEU A 169 -3.34 10.65 -18.53
CA LEU A 169 -2.67 9.35 -18.62
C LEU A 169 -2.74 8.77 -20.04
N ASN A 170 -3.90 8.88 -20.71
CA ASN A 170 -4.04 8.48 -22.11
C ASN A 170 -3.11 9.28 -23.04
N ALA A 171 -2.98 10.59 -22.81
CA ALA A 171 -2.06 11.42 -23.58
C ALA A 171 -0.58 11.04 -23.39
N ILE A 172 -0.20 10.59 -22.18
CA ILE A 172 1.15 10.05 -21.90
C ILE A 172 1.33 8.72 -22.63
N ALA A 173 0.38 7.79 -22.51
CA ALA A 173 0.46 6.47 -23.14
C ALA A 173 0.57 6.56 -24.67
N ALA A 174 -0.18 7.45 -25.32
CA ALA A 174 -0.16 7.65 -26.77
C ALA A 174 1.20 8.13 -27.33
N ARG A 175 2.08 8.65 -26.46
CA ARG A 175 3.43 9.11 -26.84
C ARG A 175 4.50 8.02 -26.75
N ILE A 176 4.16 6.83 -26.25
CA ILE A 176 5.10 5.71 -26.13
C ILE A 176 5.30 5.07 -27.52
N PRO A 177 6.52 5.09 -28.09
CA PRO A 177 6.76 4.52 -29.41
C PRO A 177 6.51 3.01 -29.44
N GLY A 178 5.66 2.54 -30.36
CA GLY A 178 5.37 1.11 -30.54
C GLY A 178 4.44 0.49 -29.49
N GLY A 179 3.64 1.30 -28.78
CA GLY A 179 2.69 0.83 -27.78
C GLY A 179 1.66 -0.17 -28.32
N ARG A 180 1.31 -1.17 -27.50
CA ARG A 180 0.13 -2.02 -27.68
C ARG A 180 -1.14 -1.29 -27.28
#